data_AF-A0A5C9AP47-F1
#
_entry.id   AF-A0A5C9AP47-F1
#
_cell.length_a   1.000
_cell.length_b   1.000
_cell.length_c   1.000
_cell.angle_alpha   90.00
_cell.angle_beta   90.00
_cell.angle_gamma   90.00
#
_symmetry.space_group_name_H-M   'P 1'
#
loop_
_entity.id
_entity.type
_entity.pdbx_description
1 polymer ?
#
loop_
_entity_poly.entity_id
_entity_poly.type
_entity_poly.pdbx_seq_one_letter_code
_entity_poly.pdbx_strand_id
1 'polypeptide(L)'
;LKDLNGPLQYLLMPTYRINGTESPLLTDPSTPNFFWLAWQARDFMSKKYGQPVPDRAVSLAINSRTGRTQNHFHIHISCIRPDVREQLDKNLANISSRWLPLPGGLRGHEYLARRVTESELVQRSPFMMLAEEVPEARKHMGSYGLAMVRQSDNSFVLLATQRNLLTLNRASAEEIQDHQCEILR
;
A
#
# COMPACT_ATOMS: atom_id res chain seq x y z
N LEU A 1 6.95 5.45 -13.68
CA LEU A 1 7.01 6.89 -14.04
C LEU A 1 7.53 7.68 -12.85
N LYS A 2 8.45 8.64 -13.01
CA LYS A 2 8.84 9.54 -11.90
C LYS A 2 7.68 10.49 -11.62
N ASP A 3 7.25 10.57 -10.36
CA ASP A 3 6.17 11.50 -9.98
C ASP A 3 6.67 12.96 -10.00
N LEU A 4 5.76 13.91 -10.19
CA LEU A 4 6.09 15.33 -10.07
C LEU A 4 6.21 15.75 -8.60
N ASN A 5 5.51 15.08 -7.70
CA ASN A 5 5.58 15.29 -6.26
C ASN A 5 6.71 14.45 -5.63
N GLY A 6 7.44 15.05 -4.70
CA GLY A 6 8.51 14.41 -3.94
C GLY A 6 9.81 14.09 -4.72
N PRO A 7 10.99 14.23 -4.10
CA PRO A 7 12.27 13.90 -4.74
C PRO A 7 12.39 12.44 -5.23
N LEU A 8 11.79 11.49 -4.49
CA LEU A 8 12.02 10.06 -4.70
C LEU A 8 10.76 9.28 -5.14
N GLN A 9 9.58 9.90 -5.22
CA GLN A 9 8.36 9.18 -5.54
C GLN A 9 8.31 8.71 -7.00
N TYR A 10 7.91 7.45 -7.20
CA TYR A 10 7.61 6.86 -8.50
C TYR A 10 6.21 6.27 -8.50
N LEU A 11 5.60 6.21 -9.68
CA LEU A 11 4.35 5.53 -9.94
C LEU A 11 4.58 4.27 -10.75
N LEU A 12 3.97 3.16 -10.32
CA LEU A 12 3.79 1.97 -11.15
C LEU A 12 2.36 1.91 -11.67
N MET A 13 2.21 1.69 -12.98
CA MET A 13 0.92 1.68 -13.68
C MET A 13 0.91 0.54 -14.71
N PRO A 14 -0.25 -0.08 -14.99
CA PRO A 14 -0.37 -1.04 -16.08
C PRO A 14 -0.26 -0.35 -17.43
N THR A 15 0.17 -1.11 -18.44
CA THR A 15 0.25 -0.69 -19.85
C THR A 15 -1.07 -0.86 -20.60
N TYR A 16 -2.10 -1.37 -19.93
CA TYR A 16 -3.47 -1.52 -20.41
C TYR A 16 -4.46 -0.93 -19.41
N ARG A 17 -5.72 -0.79 -19.81
CA ARG A 17 -6.74 -0.08 -19.01
C ARG A 17 -7.10 -0.85 -17.74
N ILE A 18 -6.77 -0.26 -16.60
CA ILE A 18 -7.32 -0.56 -15.27
C ILE A 18 -7.51 0.79 -14.60
N ASN A 19 -8.70 1.10 -14.10
CA ASN A 19 -8.97 2.44 -13.56
C ASN A 19 -8.42 2.63 -12.15
N GLY A 20 -8.45 1.59 -11.32
CA GLY A 20 -7.95 1.59 -9.94
C GLY A 20 -8.59 0.47 -9.10
N THR A 21 -8.68 0.66 -7.79
CA THR A 21 -9.10 -0.38 -6.82
C THR A 21 -10.49 -0.97 -7.09
N GLU A 22 -11.36 -0.24 -7.79
CA GLU A 22 -12.69 -0.70 -8.18
C GLU A 22 -12.72 -1.67 -9.37
N SER A 23 -11.59 -1.85 -10.07
CA SER A 23 -11.55 -2.67 -11.27
C SER A 23 -11.75 -4.15 -10.93
N PRO A 24 -12.71 -4.87 -11.57
CA PRO A 24 -12.93 -6.29 -11.32
C PRO A 24 -11.71 -7.14 -11.72
N LEU A 25 -10.87 -6.64 -12.63
CA LEU A 25 -9.64 -7.31 -13.05
C LEU A 25 -8.68 -7.54 -11.87
N LEU A 26 -8.69 -6.70 -10.84
CA LEU A 26 -7.80 -6.87 -9.68
C LEU A 26 -8.14 -8.09 -8.82
N THR A 27 -9.30 -8.70 -9.04
CA THR A 27 -9.75 -9.94 -8.39
C THR A 27 -9.72 -11.16 -9.33
N ASP A 28 -9.08 -11.02 -10.49
CA ASP A 28 -8.78 -12.12 -11.40
C ASP A 28 -7.38 -12.66 -11.09
N PRO A 29 -7.22 -13.99 -10.85
CA PRO A 29 -5.91 -14.57 -10.55
C PRO A 29 -4.88 -14.44 -11.68
N SER A 30 -5.30 -14.19 -12.92
CA SER A 30 -4.41 -13.95 -14.06
C SER A 30 -3.84 -12.53 -14.11
N THR A 31 -4.41 -11.59 -13.35
CA THR A 31 -3.93 -10.21 -13.32
C THR A 31 -2.55 -10.14 -12.63
N PRO A 32 -1.56 -9.44 -13.23
CA PRO A 32 -0.25 -9.28 -12.64
C PRO A 32 -0.31 -8.71 -11.21
N ASN A 33 0.53 -9.22 -10.31
CA ASN A 33 0.63 -8.68 -8.97
C ASN A 33 1.36 -7.32 -9.00
N PHE A 34 0.63 -6.23 -9.24
CA PHE A 34 1.18 -4.88 -9.33
C PHE A 34 1.86 -4.42 -8.05
N PHE A 35 1.41 -4.87 -6.86
CA PHE A 35 2.11 -4.58 -5.60
C PHE A 35 3.48 -5.22 -5.55
N TRP A 36 3.60 -6.47 -6.00
CA TRP A 36 4.90 -7.14 -6.08
C TRP A 36 5.81 -6.49 -7.13
N LEU A 37 5.29 -6.16 -8.30
CA LEU A 37 6.05 -5.42 -9.32
C LEU A 37 6.51 -4.04 -8.80
N ALA A 38 5.67 -3.35 -8.02
CA ALA A 38 5.99 -2.04 -7.46
C ALA A 38 7.06 -2.16 -6.37
N TRP A 39 7.04 -3.25 -5.59
CA TRP A 39 8.10 -3.56 -4.65
C TRP A 39 9.44 -3.76 -5.35
N GLN A 40 9.48 -4.52 -6.45
CA GLN A 40 10.72 -4.68 -7.24
C GLN A 40 11.18 -3.35 -7.84
N ALA A 41 10.25 -2.48 -8.22
CA ALA A 41 10.54 -1.16 -8.77
C ALA A 41 11.06 -0.14 -7.74
N ARG A 42 11.13 -0.46 -6.44
CA ARG A 42 11.68 0.45 -5.40
C ARG A 42 13.14 0.86 -5.66
N ASP A 43 13.87 0.06 -6.43
CA ASP A 43 15.25 0.37 -6.84
C ASP A 43 15.35 1.70 -7.63
N PHE A 44 14.27 2.13 -8.30
CA PHE A 44 14.23 3.47 -8.91
C PHE A 44 14.35 4.61 -7.88
N MET A 45 13.92 4.40 -6.63
CA MET A 45 14.15 5.34 -5.54
C MET A 45 15.65 5.41 -5.22
N SER A 46 16.33 4.27 -5.05
CA SER A 46 17.77 4.20 -4.79
C SER A 46 18.59 4.87 -5.89
N LYS A 47 18.26 4.58 -7.16
CA LYS A 47 18.90 5.23 -8.32
C LYS A 47 18.76 6.75 -8.29
N LYS A 48 17.59 7.26 -7.89
CA LYS A 48 17.35 8.70 -7.79
C LYS A 48 17.99 9.32 -6.55
N TYR A 49 18.08 8.57 -5.46
CA TYR A 49 18.69 9.01 -4.20
C TYR A 49 20.23 9.06 -4.29
N GLY A 50 20.83 8.29 -5.20
CA GLY A 50 22.28 8.22 -5.39
C GLY A 50 22.98 7.20 -4.49
N GLN A 51 22.23 6.53 -3.60
CA GLN A 51 22.70 5.46 -2.73
C GLN A 51 21.54 4.51 -2.39
N PRO A 52 21.80 3.31 -1.83
CA PRO A 52 20.75 2.39 -1.46
C PRO A 52 19.74 3.00 -0.49
N VAL A 53 18.45 2.99 -0.84
CA VAL A 53 17.34 3.31 0.07
C VAL A 53 17.01 2.04 0.88
N PRO A 54 17.04 2.10 2.23
CA PRO A 54 16.69 0.93 3.05
C PRO A 54 15.25 0.49 2.84
N ASP A 55 15.01 -0.82 2.72
CA ASP A 55 13.66 -1.38 2.54
C ASP A 55 12.64 -0.92 3.60
N ARG A 56 13.10 -0.70 4.84
CA ARG A 56 12.26 -0.21 5.95
C ARG A 56 11.69 1.19 5.73
N ALA A 57 12.32 1.98 4.86
CA ALA A 57 11.89 3.32 4.50
C ALA A 57 10.89 3.33 3.35
N VAL A 58 10.76 2.24 2.59
CA VAL A 58 9.87 2.17 1.43
C VAL A 58 8.46 1.77 1.85
N SER A 59 7.47 2.43 1.24
CA SER A 59 6.06 2.04 1.29
C SER A 59 5.46 2.06 -0.11
N LEU A 60 4.49 1.18 -0.32
CA LEU A 60 3.64 1.15 -1.50
C LEU A 60 2.22 1.52 -1.09
N ALA A 61 1.56 2.38 -1.85
CA ALA A 61 0.18 2.76 -1.58
C ALA A 61 -0.64 2.91 -2.85
N ILE A 62 -1.93 2.59 -2.80
CA ILE A 62 -2.91 2.89 -3.84
C ILE A 62 -4.17 3.48 -3.21
N ASN A 63 -4.58 4.62 -3.74
CA ASN A 63 -5.77 5.33 -3.29
C ASN A 63 -7.04 4.78 -3.95
N SER A 64 -8.14 4.81 -3.20
CA SER A 64 -9.47 4.53 -3.74
C SER A 64 -9.91 5.60 -4.76
N ARG A 65 -11.05 5.39 -5.42
CA ARG A 65 -11.63 6.39 -6.34
C ARG A 65 -11.85 7.75 -5.66
N THR A 66 -12.25 7.78 -4.38
CA THR A 66 -12.45 9.04 -3.67
C THR A 66 -11.16 9.67 -3.16
N GLY A 67 -10.06 8.92 -3.08
CA GLY A 67 -8.76 9.40 -2.62
C GLY A 67 -7.81 9.83 -3.75
N ARG A 68 -8.24 9.77 -5.02
CA ARG A 68 -7.38 10.07 -6.18
C ARG A 68 -8.02 11.06 -7.15
N THR A 69 -7.20 11.60 -8.06
CA THR A 69 -7.67 12.50 -9.14
C THR A 69 -7.57 11.89 -10.53
N GLN A 70 -6.72 10.86 -10.70
CA GLN A 70 -6.45 10.20 -11.96
C GLN A 70 -7.26 8.90 -12.06
N ASN A 71 -7.86 8.64 -13.22
CA ASN A 71 -8.67 7.45 -13.51
C ASN A 71 -7.89 6.39 -14.30
N HIS A 72 -6.63 6.19 -13.93
CA HIS A 72 -5.80 5.07 -14.37
C HIS A 72 -5.06 4.54 -13.16
N PHE A 73 -4.98 3.22 -13.01
CA PHE A 73 -4.36 2.56 -11.86
C PHE A 73 -2.93 3.03 -11.66
N HIS A 74 -2.59 3.43 -10.44
CA HIS A 74 -1.22 3.78 -10.07
C HIS A 74 -0.94 3.40 -8.61
N ILE A 75 0.18 2.72 -8.38
CA ILE A 75 0.75 2.51 -7.05
C ILE A 75 1.84 3.55 -6.83
N HIS A 76 1.74 4.27 -5.73
CA HIS A 76 2.72 5.22 -5.22
C HIS A 76 3.84 4.45 -4.52
N ILE A 77 5.05 4.52 -5.06
CA ILE A 77 6.28 3.98 -4.49
C ILE A 77 7.02 5.16 -3.86
N SER A 78 7.04 5.25 -2.54
CA SER A 78 7.60 6.42 -1.84
C SER A 78 8.07 6.07 -0.43
N CYS A 79 8.62 7.06 0.27
CA CYS A 79 9.05 6.87 1.65
C CYS A 79 7.84 6.81 2.58
N ILE A 80 7.90 5.93 3.57
CA ILE A 80 6.92 5.90 4.66
C ILE A 80 7.15 7.06 5.62
N ARG A 81 6.09 7.59 6.24
CA ARG A 81 6.24 8.57 7.32
C ARG A 81 6.94 7.95 8.54
N PRO A 82 7.81 8.70 9.25
CA PRO A 82 8.46 8.20 10.47
C PRO A 82 7.48 7.75 11.57
N ASP A 83 6.40 8.50 11.80
CA ASP A 83 5.37 8.18 12.80
C ASP A 83 4.64 6.86 12.48
N VAL A 84 4.30 6.64 11.21
CA VAL A 84 3.71 5.38 10.74
C VAL A 84 4.69 4.22 10.89
N ARG A 85 5.96 4.41 10.52
CA ARG A 85 6.99 3.37 10.67
C ARG A 85 7.07 2.88 12.11
N GLU A 86 7.17 3.81 13.05
CA GLU A 86 7.25 3.51 14.48
C GLU A 86 5.99 2.79 14.99
N GLN A 87 4.80 3.24 14.57
CA GLN A 87 3.53 2.60 14.94
C GLN A 87 3.42 1.15 14.44
N LEU A 88 3.86 0.88 13.21
CA LEU A 88 3.88 -0.48 12.66
C LEU A 88 4.88 -1.37 13.38
N ASP A 89 6.05 -0.84 13.74
CA ASP A 89 7.09 -1.59 14.45
C ASP A 89 6.64 -1.96 15.88
N LYS A 90 5.98 -1.01 16.57
CA LYS A 90 5.37 -1.24 17.89
C LYS A 90 4.28 -2.31 17.87
N ASN A 91 3.60 -2.51 16.74
CA ASN A 91 2.52 -3.46 16.58
C ASN A 91 2.95 -4.78 15.92
N LEU A 92 4.25 -5.04 15.73
CA LEU A 92 4.75 -6.24 15.06
C LEU A 92 4.11 -7.53 15.58
N ALA A 93 4.08 -7.71 16.91
CA ALA A 93 3.52 -8.91 17.55
C ALA A 93 1.98 -9.01 17.45
N ASN A 94 1.28 -7.90 17.19
CA ASN A 94 -0.17 -7.85 17.07
C ASN A 94 -0.66 -8.09 15.64
N ILE A 95 0.23 -7.99 14.64
CA ILE A 95 -0.10 -8.14 13.22
C ILE A 95 0.02 -9.62 12.84
N SER A 96 -1.13 -10.29 12.71
CA SER A 96 -1.23 -11.71 12.37
C SER A 96 -1.46 -11.95 10.86
N SER A 97 -1.51 -13.20 10.43
CA SER A 97 -1.88 -13.57 9.05
C SER A 97 -3.38 -13.39 8.72
N ARG A 98 -4.20 -12.96 9.69
CA ARG A 98 -5.60 -12.57 9.48
C ARG A 98 -5.71 -11.05 9.42
N TRP A 99 -6.58 -10.54 8.56
CA TRP A 99 -6.95 -9.13 8.56
C TRP A 99 -7.63 -8.76 9.87
N LEU A 100 -7.01 -7.89 10.64
CA LEU A 100 -7.54 -7.35 11.90
C LEU A 100 -7.30 -5.84 11.96
N PRO A 101 -8.15 -5.06 12.64
CA PRO A 101 -7.87 -3.65 12.89
C PRO A 101 -6.50 -3.46 13.54
N LEU A 102 -5.68 -2.59 12.98
CA LEU A 102 -4.41 -2.18 13.55
C LEU A 102 -4.68 -1.36 14.82
N PRO A 103 -4.13 -1.73 15.98
CA PRO A 103 -4.32 -0.96 17.21
C PRO A 103 -3.90 0.50 17.04
N GLY A 104 -4.82 1.42 17.32
CA GLY A 104 -4.62 2.87 17.17
C GLY A 104 -4.87 3.43 15.76
N GLY A 105 -5.07 2.58 14.75
CA GLY A 105 -5.21 3.00 13.36
C GLY A 105 -3.94 3.69 12.82
N LEU A 106 -4.08 4.39 11.70
CA LEU A 106 -3.04 5.27 11.16
C LEU A 106 -3.71 6.57 10.74
N ARG A 107 -3.05 7.72 10.99
CA ARG A 107 -3.53 9.06 10.59
C ARG A 107 -4.96 9.40 11.05
N GLY A 108 -5.44 8.78 12.13
CA GLY A 108 -6.81 8.96 12.63
C GLY A 108 -7.87 8.15 11.87
N HIS A 109 -7.45 7.17 11.09
CA HIS A 109 -8.29 6.29 10.30
C HIS A 109 -8.09 4.83 10.69
N GLU A 110 -9.17 4.05 10.58
CA GLU A 110 -9.09 2.60 10.75
C GLU A 110 -8.35 1.97 9.58
N TYR A 111 -7.43 1.08 9.91
CA TYR A 111 -6.71 0.25 8.97
C TYR A 111 -6.81 -1.20 9.42
N LEU A 112 -7.26 -2.08 8.53
CA LEU A 112 -7.00 -3.51 8.70
C LEU A 112 -5.54 -3.77 8.34
N ALA A 113 -4.86 -4.57 9.15
CA ALA A 113 -3.51 -5.03 8.93
C ALA A 113 -3.49 -6.55 8.80
N ARG A 114 -2.67 -7.06 7.87
CA ARG A 114 -2.40 -8.48 7.68
C ARG A 114 -0.93 -8.69 7.40
N ARG A 115 -0.29 -9.58 8.15
CA ARG A 115 1.05 -10.08 7.88
C ARG A 115 1.05 -10.95 6.64
N VAL A 116 2.06 -10.81 5.80
CA VAL A 116 2.26 -11.64 4.62
C VAL A 116 3.74 -11.90 4.40
N THR A 117 4.08 -13.11 3.98
CA THR A 117 5.44 -13.47 3.57
C THR A 117 5.70 -13.12 2.11
N GLU A 118 6.96 -13.09 1.71
CA GLU A 118 7.35 -12.92 0.30
C GLU A 118 6.79 -14.05 -0.58
N SER A 119 6.86 -15.30 -0.11
CA SER A 119 6.31 -16.46 -0.84
C SER A 119 4.80 -16.36 -1.05
N GLU A 120 4.05 -15.86 -0.08
CA GLU A 120 2.62 -15.59 -0.25
C GLU A 120 2.36 -14.47 -1.27
N LEU A 121 3.14 -13.38 -1.26
CA LEU A 121 2.99 -12.28 -2.21
C LEU A 121 3.30 -12.68 -3.65
N VAL A 122 4.22 -13.61 -3.87
CA VAL A 122 4.48 -14.15 -5.22
C VAL A 122 3.26 -14.89 -5.75
N GLN A 123 2.48 -15.54 -4.88
CA GLN A 123 1.31 -16.34 -5.26
C GLN A 123 0.02 -15.52 -5.38
N ARG A 124 -0.20 -14.55 -4.49
CA ARG A 124 -1.46 -13.81 -4.39
C ARG A 124 -1.21 -12.31 -4.22
N SER A 125 -2.00 -11.52 -4.94
CA SER A 125 -1.95 -10.05 -4.79
C SER A 125 -2.67 -9.61 -3.50
N PRO A 126 -2.31 -8.45 -2.94
CA PRO A 126 -3.06 -7.86 -1.82
C PRO A 126 -4.55 -7.68 -2.12
N PHE A 127 -4.93 -7.45 -3.38
CA PHE A 127 -6.33 -7.35 -3.79
C PHE A 127 -7.06 -8.69 -3.68
N MET A 128 -6.42 -9.80 -4.09
CA MET A 128 -6.99 -11.15 -3.95
C MET A 128 -7.17 -11.52 -2.48
N MET A 129 -6.14 -11.25 -1.66
CA MET A 129 -6.21 -11.49 -0.21
C MET A 129 -7.32 -10.68 0.44
N LEU A 130 -7.46 -9.38 0.11
CA LEU A 130 -8.56 -8.56 0.64
C LEU A 130 -9.92 -9.11 0.20
N ALA A 131 -10.11 -9.39 -1.09
CA ALA A 131 -11.39 -9.82 -1.65
C ALA A 131 -11.87 -11.18 -1.12
N GLU A 132 -10.95 -12.10 -0.83
CA GLU A 132 -11.31 -13.44 -0.35
C GLU A 132 -11.45 -13.52 1.17
N GLU A 133 -10.75 -12.67 1.92
CA GLU A 133 -10.57 -12.86 3.37
C GLU A 133 -11.33 -11.81 4.21
N VAL A 134 -11.67 -10.65 3.64
CA VAL A 134 -12.42 -9.61 4.36
C VAL A 134 -13.91 -9.64 3.95
N PRO A 135 -14.84 -9.78 4.91
CA PRO A 135 -16.27 -9.79 4.63
C PRO A 135 -16.73 -8.59 3.81
N GLU A 136 -17.57 -8.84 2.80
CA GLU A 136 -18.12 -7.85 1.85
C GLU A 136 -17.10 -7.05 1.01
N ALA A 137 -15.78 -7.18 1.27
CA ALA A 137 -14.77 -6.42 0.54
C ALA A 137 -14.79 -6.69 -0.97
N ARG A 138 -15.03 -7.95 -1.38
CA ARG A 138 -15.13 -8.34 -2.80
C ARG A 138 -16.14 -7.51 -3.59
N LYS A 139 -17.28 -7.16 -2.98
CA LYS A 139 -18.35 -6.37 -3.62
C LYS A 139 -18.07 -4.86 -3.55
N HIS A 140 -17.11 -4.45 -2.73
CA HIS A 140 -16.82 -3.05 -2.40
C HIS A 140 -15.36 -2.67 -2.56
N MET A 141 -14.59 -3.37 -3.40
CA MET A 141 -13.14 -3.12 -3.59
C MET A 141 -12.81 -1.66 -3.88
N GLY A 142 -13.68 -0.96 -4.63
CA GLY A 142 -13.52 0.45 -4.96
C GLY A 142 -13.63 1.44 -3.78
N SER A 143 -14.10 1.00 -2.61
CA SER A 143 -14.13 1.81 -1.40
C SER A 143 -12.87 1.65 -0.55
N TYR A 144 -11.96 0.74 -0.92
CA TYR A 144 -10.70 0.52 -0.23
C TYR A 144 -9.53 1.23 -0.90
N GLY A 145 -8.62 1.72 -0.05
CA GLY A 145 -7.25 2.03 -0.37
C GLY A 145 -6.36 0.97 0.27
N LEU A 146 -5.28 0.60 -0.40
CA LEU A 146 -4.36 -0.44 0.07
C LEU A 146 -2.94 0.09 0.18
N ALA A 147 -2.18 -0.43 1.13
CA ALA A 147 -0.74 -0.18 1.22
C ALA A 147 0.04 -1.44 1.62
N MET A 148 1.34 -1.42 1.36
CA MET A 148 2.27 -2.50 1.70
C MET A 148 3.58 -1.92 2.23
N VAL A 149 4.05 -2.47 3.34
CA VAL A 149 5.27 -2.03 4.04
C VAL A 149 6.04 -3.25 4.53
N ARG A 150 7.39 -3.23 4.43
CA ARG A 150 8.22 -4.31 4.99
C ARG A 150 8.33 -4.18 6.51
N GLN A 151 8.24 -5.29 7.24
CA GLN A 151 8.41 -5.36 8.70
C GLN A 151 9.86 -5.69 9.08
N SER A 152 10.22 -5.51 10.35
CA SER A 152 11.59 -5.71 10.86
C SER A 152 12.07 -7.17 10.81
N ASP A 153 11.16 -8.13 10.77
CA ASP A 153 11.45 -9.56 10.64
C ASP A 153 11.39 -10.06 9.18
N ASN A 154 11.54 -9.14 8.23
CA ASN A 154 11.57 -9.36 6.78
C ASN A 154 10.25 -9.81 6.13
N SER A 155 9.18 -10.03 6.91
CA SER A 155 7.83 -10.14 6.36
C SER A 155 7.31 -8.78 5.86
N PHE A 156 6.09 -8.76 5.33
CA PHE A 156 5.38 -7.54 4.97
C PHE A 156 4.09 -7.42 5.79
N VAL A 157 3.66 -6.19 5.98
CA VAL A 157 2.30 -5.87 6.41
C VAL A 157 1.55 -5.29 5.22
N LEU A 158 0.38 -5.88 4.94
CA LEU A 158 -0.64 -5.32 4.08
C LEU A 158 -1.59 -4.50 4.93
N LEU A 159 -1.95 -3.34 4.41
CA LEU A 159 -2.81 -2.37 5.06
C LEU A 159 -4.01 -2.10 4.16
N ALA A 160 -5.21 -2.11 4.72
CA ALA A 160 -6.44 -1.79 4.01
C ALA A 160 -7.25 -0.79 4.81
N THR A 161 -7.60 0.33 4.20
CA THR A 161 -8.49 1.33 4.80
C THR A 161 -9.71 1.54 3.92
N GLN A 162 -10.88 1.67 4.53
CA GLN A 162 -12.15 1.80 3.83
C GLN A 162 -12.69 3.22 3.97
N ARG A 163 -13.30 3.73 2.89
CA ARG A 163 -13.95 5.04 2.89
C ARG A 163 -14.98 5.13 4.02
N ASN A 164 -14.89 6.17 4.83
CA ASN A 164 -15.81 6.43 5.94
C ASN A 164 -16.08 7.93 6.03
N LEU A 165 -17.36 8.32 6.05
CA LEU A 165 -17.75 9.75 6.06
C LEU A 165 -17.53 10.40 7.43
N LEU A 166 -17.79 9.69 8.53
CA LEU A 166 -17.69 10.22 9.90
C LEU A 166 -16.25 10.58 10.27
N THR A 167 -15.30 9.75 9.83
CA THR A 167 -13.87 9.98 10.06
C THR A 167 -13.21 10.78 8.93
N LEU A 168 -13.99 11.28 7.96
CA LEU A 168 -13.50 11.96 6.75
C LEU A 168 -12.49 11.14 5.94
N ASN A 169 -12.51 9.81 6.10
CA ASN A 169 -11.61 8.91 5.41
C ASN A 169 -12.02 8.74 3.95
N ARG A 170 -11.17 9.22 3.04
CA ARG A 170 -11.35 9.09 1.58
C ARG A 170 -10.77 7.81 1.01
N ALA A 171 -10.29 6.90 1.87
CA ALA A 171 -9.51 5.72 1.54
C ALA A 171 -8.29 6.07 0.67
N SER A 172 -7.53 7.05 1.14
CA SER A 172 -6.31 7.55 0.50
C SER A 172 -5.09 6.94 1.20
N ALA A 173 -4.73 5.71 0.83
CA ALA A 173 -3.62 5.00 1.47
C ALA A 173 -2.27 5.72 1.36
N GLU A 174 -2.08 6.62 0.38
CA GLU A 174 -0.92 7.50 0.26
C GLU A 174 -0.68 8.37 1.50
N GLU A 175 -1.67 8.57 2.37
CA GLU A 175 -1.53 9.34 3.61
C GLU A 175 -0.50 8.77 4.60
N ILE A 176 -0.10 7.50 4.44
CA ILE A 176 0.95 6.89 5.26
C ILE A 176 2.35 7.24 4.78
N GLN A 177 2.47 7.90 3.63
CA GLN A 177 3.72 8.22 2.97
C GLN A 177 4.16 9.65 3.31
N ASP A 178 5.48 9.84 3.31
CA ASP A 178 6.12 11.15 3.34
C ASP A 178 6.97 11.29 2.09
N HIS A 179 6.48 12.06 1.12
CA HIS A 179 7.18 12.23 -0.14
C HIS A 179 8.46 13.07 -0.02
N GLN A 180 8.66 13.78 1.11
CA GLN A 180 9.92 14.48 1.42
C GLN A 180 10.98 13.57 2.03
N CYS A 181 10.61 12.32 2.35
CA CYS A 181 11.51 11.28 2.81
C CYS A 181 12.32 11.65 4.06
N GLU A 182 11.68 12.25 5.07
CA GLU A 182 12.33 12.62 6.34
C GLU A 182 12.96 11.42 7.05
N ILE A 183 12.40 10.22 6.85
CA ILE A 183 12.94 8.96 7.40
C ILE A 183 14.37 8.61 6.91
N LEU A 184 14.84 9.26 5.84
CA LEU A 184 16.19 9.05 5.30
C LEU A 184 17.21 10.07 5.79
N ARG A 185 16.79 11.05 6.59
CA ARG A 185 17.66 12.10 7.15
C ARG A 185 18.29 11.70 8.47
#